data_AF-A0A3B9J4K9-F1
#
_entry.id   AF-A0A3B9J4K9-F1
#
_cell.length_a   1.000
_cell.length_b   1.000
_cell.length_c   1.000
_cell.angle_alpha   90.00
_cell.angle_beta   90.00
_cell.angle_gamma   90.00
#
_symmetry.space_group_name_H-M   'P 1'
#
loop_
_entity.id
_entity.type
_entity.pdbx_description
1 polymer ?
#
loop_
_entity_poly.entity_id
_entity_poly.type
_entity_poly.pdbx_seq_one_letter_code
_entity_poly.pdbx_strand_id
1 'polypeptide(L)'
;MLRLCKEGICDDVSVSVDLTANNPQANETKNPDSAEGSNKNQSEEAEPLAGSNLDNCPTNFDGWLTTFPLEDHRVITEVGPPGRIDPDDLRGHGYFRMPQGTNALEVRMPVDGILYMGSNHLGRTFDGSSLELQYRLEFQTKCEGIRFRFDHIREPIKAIVELFGPEPKDDSRGISIGPMAFKEGDLIATQIGFLVDGNAFFDFGIYDDLKRVSTAQDPGFYNAACYYDFFNPEIASYLRERVQREDNLDPGVCP
;
A
#
# COMPACT_ATOMS: atom_id res chain seq x y z
N MET A 1 -4.33 3.03 -18.97
CA MET A 1 -5.16 1.83 -18.70
C MET A 1 -4.98 1.50 -17.24
N LEU A 2 -6.07 1.34 -16.49
CA LEU A 2 -6.06 1.05 -15.06
C LEU A 2 -6.56 -0.38 -14.87
N ARG A 3 -5.83 -1.22 -14.13
CA ARG A 3 -6.28 -2.58 -13.80
C ARG A 3 -7.01 -2.55 -12.46
N LEU A 4 -8.24 -3.07 -12.40
CA LEU A 4 -9.03 -3.15 -11.17
C LEU A 4 -9.06 -4.60 -10.70
N CYS A 5 -8.75 -4.84 -9.44
CA CYS A 5 -8.82 -6.15 -8.81
C CYS A 5 -9.96 -6.20 -7.80
N LYS A 6 -10.61 -7.36 -7.68
CA LYS A 6 -11.51 -7.72 -6.60
C LYS A 6 -11.37 -9.21 -6.28
N GLU A 7 -11.18 -9.55 -5.01
CA GLU A 7 -11.08 -10.95 -4.55
C GLU A 7 -10.05 -11.79 -5.35
N GLY A 8 -8.94 -11.17 -5.77
CA GLY A 8 -7.89 -11.81 -6.57
C GLY A 8 -8.16 -11.93 -8.08
N ILE A 9 -9.34 -11.48 -8.56
CA ILE A 9 -9.69 -11.42 -9.97
C ILE A 9 -9.49 -9.99 -10.49
N CYS A 10 -8.77 -9.82 -11.61
CA CYS A 10 -8.36 -8.49 -12.08
C CYS A 10 -8.66 -8.25 -13.56
N ASP A 11 -9.32 -7.14 -13.85
CA ASP A 11 -9.76 -6.71 -15.18
C ASP A 11 -9.16 -5.36 -15.59
N ASP A 12 -8.90 -5.17 -16.89
CA ASP A 12 -8.37 -3.92 -17.45
C ASP A 12 -9.49 -2.95 -17.81
N VAL A 13 -9.38 -1.70 -17.33
CA VAL A 13 -10.33 -0.62 -17.61
C VAL A 13 -9.64 0.52 -18.36
N SER A 14 -10.22 0.90 -19.50
CA SER A 14 -9.84 2.11 -20.23
C SER A 14 -10.61 3.31 -19.69
N VAL A 15 -9.91 4.25 -19.06
CA VAL A 15 -10.47 5.55 -18.69
C VAL A 15 -10.10 6.55 -19.79
N SER A 16 -11.08 7.03 -20.55
CA SER A 16 -10.91 8.15 -21.48
C SER A 16 -11.32 9.44 -20.77
N VAL A 17 -10.36 10.32 -20.51
CA VAL A 17 -10.62 11.67 -19.99
C VAL A 17 -10.73 12.61 -21.18
N ASP A 18 -11.88 13.24 -21.37
CA ASP A 18 -12.05 14.28 -22.40
C ASP A 18 -11.38 15.58 -21.92
N LEU A 19 -10.20 15.87 -22.49
CA LEU A 19 -9.37 17.02 -22.12
C LEU A 19 -9.86 18.35 -22.72
N THR A 20 -11.03 18.38 -23.39
CA THR A 20 -11.53 19.60 -24.04
C THR A 20 -12.28 20.56 -23.09
N ALA A 21 -12.57 20.16 -21.85
CA ALA A 21 -13.25 21.00 -20.88
C ALA A 21 -12.26 21.71 -19.94
N ASN A 22 -11.45 22.65 -20.44
CA ASN A 22 -10.88 23.75 -19.66
C ASN A 22 -10.08 24.73 -20.56
N ASN A 23 -10.77 25.73 -21.13
CA ASN A 23 -10.10 26.94 -21.59
C ASN A 23 -11.01 28.17 -21.36
N PRO A 24 -10.77 28.99 -20.33
CA PRO A 24 -11.46 30.27 -20.18
C PRO A 24 -10.74 31.36 -20.99
N GLN A 25 -11.46 31.86 -22.00
CA GLN A 25 -11.28 33.13 -22.74
C GLN A 25 -10.13 33.28 -23.76
N ALA A 26 -10.53 33.34 -25.04
CA ALA A 26 -10.27 34.50 -25.89
C ALA A 26 -11.42 34.70 -26.88
N ASN A 27 -11.85 35.95 -27.00
CA ASN A 27 -13.03 36.43 -27.72
C ASN A 27 -12.75 36.63 -29.23
N GLU A 28 -13.84 36.68 -30.02
CA GLU A 28 -14.02 37.34 -31.34
C GLU A 28 -14.00 36.53 -32.67
N THR A 29 -15.24 36.26 -33.12
CA THR A 29 -15.89 36.57 -34.43
C THR A 29 -15.43 35.95 -35.78
N LYS A 30 -16.23 35.02 -36.34
CA LYS A 30 -17.21 35.24 -37.46
C LYS A 30 -17.76 33.91 -38.05
N ASN A 31 -19.08 33.89 -38.26
CA ASN A 31 -19.99 32.90 -38.91
C ASN A 31 -19.76 32.65 -40.43
N PRO A 32 -20.51 31.77 -41.13
CA PRO A 32 -21.20 30.49 -40.78
C PRO A 32 -21.04 29.40 -41.90
N ASP A 33 -21.88 28.35 -41.82
CA ASP A 33 -22.23 27.29 -42.80
C ASP A 33 -21.46 25.96 -42.70
N SER A 34 -22.07 24.90 -42.14
CA SER A 34 -23.05 24.03 -42.83
C SER A 34 -23.31 22.69 -42.11
N ALA A 35 -24.60 22.38 -41.98
CA ALA A 35 -25.31 21.08 -42.01
C ALA A 35 -24.82 19.81 -41.25
N GLU A 36 -25.76 19.35 -40.40
CA GLU A 36 -26.28 17.97 -40.24
C GLU A 36 -25.47 16.89 -39.52
N GLY A 37 -26.14 16.22 -38.57
CA GLY A 37 -25.77 14.89 -38.09
C GLY A 37 -26.11 14.64 -36.63
N SER A 38 -27.39 14.56 -36.29
CA SER A 38 -27.86 14.11 -34.97
C SER A 38 -27.49 12.64 -34.75
N ASN A 39 -26.75 12.33 -33.68
CA ASN A 39 -26.78 11.02 -33.06
C ASN A 39 -26.74 11.19 -31.54
N LYS A 40 -27.89 10.94 -30.92
CA LYS A 40 -28.04 10.79 -29.48
C LYS A 40 -27.45 9.46 -29.06
N ASN A 41 -26.28 9.48 -28.43
CA ASN A 41 -25.93 8.47 -27.44
C ASN A 41 -25.86 9.17 -26.10
N GLN A 42 -26.83 8.87 -25.23
CA GLN A 42 -26.74 9.17 -23.80
C GLN A 42 -25.58 8.36 -23.24
N SER A 43 -24.40 8.96 -23.19
CA SER A 43 -23.37 8.59 -22.23
C SER A 43 -23.80 9.15 -20.89
N GLU A 44 -23.95 8.28 -19.88
CA GLU A 44 -23.92 8.70 -18.48
C GLU A 44 -22.63 9.51 -18.28
N GLU A 45 -22.79 10.81 -18.05
CA GLU A 45 -21.69 11.72 -17.76
C GLU A 45 -21.01 11.25 -16.47
N ALA A 46 -19.78 10.77 -16.58
CA ALA A 46 -18.88 10.71 -15.45
C ALA A 46 -18.55 12.14 -15.03
N GLU A 47 -18.83 12.47 -13.77
CA GLU A 47 -18.49 13.79 -13.24
C GLU A 47 -16.98 14.07 -13.40
N PRO A 48 -16.60 15.29 -13.84
CA PRO A 48 -15.19 15.61 -14.05
C PRO A 48 -14.45 15.65 -12.72
N LEU A 49 -13.33 14.93 -12.63
CA LEU A 49 -12.30 15.12 -11.60
C LEU A 49 -11.54 16.43 -11.85
N ALA A 50 -12.25 17.55 -11.82
CA ALA A 50 -11.70 18.90 -11.84
C ALA A 50 -12.14 19.60 -10.55
N GLY A 51 -11.42 19.31 -9.48
CA GLY A 51 -11.69 19.82 -8.14
C GLY A 51 -11.50 18.75 -7.06
N SER A 52 -10.35 18.06 -7.04
CA SER A 52 -10.01 17.23 -5.88
C SER A 52 -9.63 18.16 -4.74
N ASN A 53 -10.65 18.51 -3.98
CA ASN A 53 -10.53 19.09 -2.66
C ASN A 53 -9.49 18.25 -1.87
N LEU A 54 -8.51 18.89 -1.25
CA LEU A 54 -7.62 18.29 -0.24
C LEU A 54 -8.43 17.72 0.97
N ASP A 55 -9.76 17.86 0.95
CA ASP A 55 -10.75 17.61 2.00
C ASP A 55 -11.27 16.15 2.10
N ASN A 56 -10.71 15.17 1.37
CA ASN A 56 -11.18 13.77 1.44
C ASN A 56 -10.40 12.87 2.43
N CYS A 57 -9.36 13.40 3.07
CA CYS A 57 -8.66 12.73 4.16
C CYS A 57 -9.38 13.02 5.48
N PRO A 58 -9.54 12.03 6.38
CA PRO A 58 -10.07 12.34 7.69
C PRO A 58 -9.05 13.20 8.47
N THR A 59 -9.54 14.05 9.37
CA THR A 59 -8.68 14.82 10.29
C THR A 59 -8.11 13.95 11.42
N ASN A 60 -8.66 12.75 11.60
CA ASN A 60 -8.20 11.73 12.53
C ASN A 60 -8.20 10.38 11.82
N PHE A 61 -7.12 9.63 11.92
CA PHE A 61 -6.96 8.32 11.29
C PHE A 61 -7.37 7.13 12.17
N ASP A 62 -7.85 7.37 13.40
CA ASP A 62 -8.35 6.30 14.28
C ASP A 62 -9.40 5.42 13.56
N GLY A 63 -9.07 4.13 13.39
CA GLY A 63 -9.94 3.17 12.71
C GLY A 63 -10.10 3.41 11.19
N TRP A 64 -9.22 4.20 10.58
CA TRP A 64 -9.23 4.43 9.13
C TRP A 64 -8.89 3.17 8.33
N LEU A 65 -8.03 2.30 8.89
CA LEU A 65 -7.89 0.93 8.41
C LEU A 65 -9.05 0.11 8.95
N THR A 66 -10.05 -0.08 8.10
CA THR A 66 -11.31 -0.78 8.40
C THR A 66 -11.15 -2.29 8.38
N THR A 67 -10.13 -2.79 7.68
CA THR A 67 -9.73 -4.21 7.67
C THR A 67 -8.28 -4.37 8.17
N PHE A 68 -8.00 -5.45 8.91
CA PHE A 68 -6.62 -5.77 9.28
C PHE A 68 -5.88 -6.44 8.09
N PRO A 69 -4.60 -6.12 7.82
CA PRO A 69 -3.90 -6.67 6.65
C PRO A 69 -3.73 -8.20 6.64
N LEU A 70 -3.73 -8.86 7.80
CA LEU A 70 -3.70 -10.32 7.92
C LEU A 70 -5.11 -10.84 8.19
N GLU A 71 -5.47 -11.98 7.60
CA GLU A 71 -6.79 -12.61 7.81
C GLU A 71 -7.10 -12.92 9.29
N ASP A 72 -6.08 -13.20 10.11
CA ASP A 72 -6.23 -13.37 11.56
C ASP A 72 -5.08 -12.68 12.31
N HIS A 73 -5.34 -11.48 12.85
CA HIS A 73 -4.36 -10.77 13.68
C HIS A 73 -4.07 -11.48 15.02
N ARG A 74 -4.93 -12.41 15.46
CA ARG A 74 -4.81 -13.07 16.78
C ARG A 74 -3.65 -14.05 16.84
N VAL A 75 -3.11 -14.46 15.68
CA VAL A 75 -1.94 -15.34 15.61
C VAL A 75 -0.62 -14.60 15.84
N ILE A 76 -0.64 -13.26 15.89
CA ILE A 76 0.56 -12.45 16.12
C ILE A 76 1.08 -12.69 17.55
N THR A 77 2.34 -13.11 17.64
CA THR A 77 3.04 -13.34 18.91
C THR A 77 3.96 -12.18 19.29
N GLU A 78 4.42 -11.42 18.31
CA GLU A 78 5.33 -10.30 18.52
C GLU A 78 5.07 -9.19 17.50
N VAL A 79 5.08 -7.96 18.00
CA VAL A 79 4.95 -6.75 17.19
C VAL A 79 6.24 -5.96 17.28
N GLY A 80 6.79 -5.62 16.13
CA GLY A 80 7.86 -4.66 16.01
C GLY A 80 7.28 -3.29 15.62
N PRO A 81 7.43 -2.24 16.43
CA PRO A 81 6.97 -0.90 16.08
C PRO A 81 7.75 -0.34 14.86
N PRO A 82 7.16 0.55 14.06
CA PRO A 82 7.86 1.28 13.01
C PRO A 82 8.82 2.32 13.60
N GLY A 83 9.77 2.76 12.78
CA GLY A 83 10.73 3.80 13.16
C GLY A 83 11.90 3.30 14.00
N ARG A 84 12.35 2.05 13.79
CA ARG A 84 13.55 1.53 14.46
C ARG A 84 14.81 1.93 13.70
N ILE A 85 15.79 2.46 14.43
CA ILE A 85 17.12 2.88 13.95
C ILE A 85 18.12 1.79 14.34
N ASP A 86 18.06 0.64 13.66
CA ASP A 86 19.02 -0.44 13.93
C ASP A 86 20.40 -0.05 13.35
N PRO A 87 21.53 -0.48 13.95
CA PRO A 87 22.88 -0.03 13.56
C PRO A 87 23.22 -0.19 12.07
N ASP A 88 22.68 -1.22 11.43
CA ASP A 88 22.94 -1.57 10.03
C ASP A 88 21.72 -1.39 9.12
N ASP A 89 20.55 -1.03 9.68
CA ASP A 89 19.32 -0.92 8.91
C ASP A 89 18.30 0.05 9.51
N LEU A 90 17.76 0.91 8.65
CA LEU A 90 16.78 1.92 9.01
C LEU A 90 15.37 1.39 8.72
N ARG A 91 14.66 1.00 9.77
CA ARG A 91 13.36 0.32 9.69
C ARG A 91 12.22 1.31 9.89
N GLY A 92 11.89 2.04 8.83
CA GLY A 92 10.71 2.92 8.81
C GLY A 92 9.38 2.17 8.92
N HIS A 93 9.30 0.91 8.50
CA HIS A 93 8.14 0.05 8.73
C HIS A 93 8.30 -0.74 10.03
N GLY A 94 7.21 -1.30 10.56
CA GLY A 94 7.30 -2.33 11.59
C GLY A 94 7.05 -3.72 11.02
N TYR A 95 6.74 -4.66 11.91
CA TYR A 95 6.43 -6.04 11.54
C TYR A 95 5.44 -6.68 12.50
N PHE A 96 4.76 -7.72 12.00
CA PHE A 96 4.01 -8.69 12.78
C PHE A 96 4.68 -10.05 12.63
N ARG A 97 5.02 -10.69 13.75
CA ARG A 97 5.62 -12.01 13.79
C ARG A 97 4.65 -13.03 14.36
N MET A 98 4.64 -14.21 13.75
CA MET A 98 3.78 -15.33 14.09
C MET A 98 4.64 -16.53 14.52
N PRO A 99 4.04 -17.59 15.10
CA PRO A 99 4.75 -18.82 15.38
C PRO A 99 5.39 -19.41 14.13
N GLN A 100 6.54 -20.05 14.30
CA GLN A 100 7.27 -20.71 13.22
C GLN A 100 6.35 -21.70 12.46
N GLY A 101 6.38 -21.63 11.12
CA GLY A 101 5.56 -22.45 10.23
C GLY A 101 4.18 -21.86 9.90
N THR A 102 3.80 -20.72 10.48
CA THR A 102 2.53 -20.02 10.20
C THR A 102 2.64 -19.13 8.96
N ASN A 103 3.26 -19.62 7.88
CA ASN A 103 3.52 -18.83 6.68
C ASN A 103 2.32 -18.75 5.72
N ALA A 104 1.41 -19.72 5.80
CA ALA A 104 0.16 -19.73 5.03
C ALA A 104 -0.86 -18.82 5.73
N LEU A 105 -0.76 -17.52 5.44
CA LEU A 105 -1.65 -16.49 5.93
C LEU A 105 -2.01 -15.57 4.77
N GLU A 106 -3.30 -15.35 4.57
CA GLU A 106 -3.76 -14.39 3.59
C GLU A 106 -3.43 -12.96 4.01
N VAL A 107 -2.92 -12.19 3.04
CA VAL A 107 -2.72 -10.75 3.16
C VAL A 107 -3.79 -10.05 2.34
N ARG A 108 -4.50 -9.11 2.96
CA ARG A 108 -5.63 -8.39 2.39
C ARG A 108 -5.46 -6.88 2.51
N MET A 109 -6.13 -6.15 1.63
CA MET A 109 -6.11 -4.70 1.64
C MET A 109 -6.82 -4.15 2.89
N PRO A 110 -6.17 -3.30 3.70
CA PRO A 110 -6.79 -2.71 4.88
C PRO A 110 -7.71 -1.52 4.55
N VAL A 111 -7.57 -0.97 3.35
CA VAL A 111 -8.34 0.14 2.77
C VAL A 111 -8.19 0.10 1.24
N ASP A 112 -9.07 0.77 0.50
CA ASP A 112 -8.89 1.00 -0.95
C ASP A 112 -7.50 1.59 -1.27
N GLY A 113 -6.85 1.08 -2.31
CA GLY A 113 -5.52 1.55 -2.69
C GLY A 113 -5.11 1.21 -4.13
N ILE A 114 -4.04 1.83 -4.60
CA ILE A 114 -3.45 1.63 -5.92
C ILE A 114 -2.01 1.16 -5.73
N LEU A 115 -1.72 -0.08 -6.13
CA LEU A 115 -0.37 -0.59 -6.26
C LEU A 115 0.33 0.19 -7.37
N TYR A 116 1.42 0.86 -7.03
CA TYR A 116 2.17 1.75 -7.94
C TYR A 116 3.68 1.46 -7.97
N MET A 117 4.19 0.79 -6.94
CA MET A 117 5.60 0.48 -6.80
C MET A 117 5.80 -0.85 -6.06
N GLY A 118 6.87 -1.56 -6.40
CA GLY A 118 7.23 -2.79 -5.69
C GLY A 118 8.54 -3.38 -6.18
N SER A 119 8.96 -4.47 -5.57
CA SER A 119 10.13 -5.25 -5.97
C SER A 119 9.88 -6.74 -5.77
N ASN A 120 10.47 -7.56 -6.63
CA ASN A 120 10.69 -8.98 -6.39
C ASN A 120 12.20 -9.18 -6.26
N HIS A 121 12.64 -9.81 -5.18
CA HIS A 121 14.07 -9.96 -4.89
C HIS A 121 14.36 -11.25 -4.14
N LEU A 122 15.61 -11.69 -4.17
CA LEU A 122 16.04 -12.83 -3.38
C LEU A 122 16.39 -12.37 -1.96
N GLY A 123 15.47 -12.60 -1.03
CA GLY A 123 15.70 -12.39 0.39
C GLY A 123 16.55 -13.52 0.97
N ARG A 124 17.42 -13.19 1.92
CA ARG A 124 18.23 -14.17 2.65
C ARG A 124 17.53 -14.59 3.94
N THR A 125 17.53 -15.89 4.24
CA THR A 125 17.03 -16.42 5.51
C THR A 125 17.80 -15.85 6.70
N PHE A 126 17.19 -15.91 7.89
CA PHE A 126 17.80 -15.34 9.10
C PHE A 126 19.16 -15.98 9.44
N ASP A 127 19.28 -17.29 9.24
CA ASP A 127 20.53 -18.04 9.44
C ASP A 127 21.54 -17.88 8.28
N GLY A 128 21.19 -17.14 7.24
CA GLY A 128 22.01 -16.90 6.06
C GLY A 128 22.15 -18.07 5.10
N SER A 129 21.51 -19.21 5.37
CA SER A 129 21.74 -20.48 4.68
C SER A 129 21.11 -20.55 3.29
N SER A 130 20.02 -19.83 3.06
CA SER A 130 19.19 -19.95 1.86
C SER A 130 18.71 -18.60 1.33
N LEU A 131 18.31 -18.59 0.06
CA LEU A 131 17.66 -17.46 -0.60
C LEU A 131 16.24 -17.86 -0.99
N GLU A 132 15.27 -16.99 -0.78
CA GLU A 132 13.90 -17.15 -1.27
C GLU A 132 13.41 -15.90 -1.99
N LEU A 133 12.57 -16.10 -2.99
CA LEU A 133 11.88 -14.99 -3.66
C LEU A 133 10.92 -14.31 -2.68
N GLN A 134 11.08 -13.00 -2.52
CA GLN A 134 10.26 -12.15 -1.67
C GLN A 134 9.74 -10.97 -2.48
N TYR A 135 8.56 -10.48 -2.10
CA TYR A 135 7.91 -9.33 -2.72
C TYR A 135 7.71 -8.21 -1.71
N ARG A 136 8.00 -7.00 -2.17
CA ARG A 136 7.63 -5.75 -1.52
C ARG A 136 6.65 -4.99 -2.40
N LEU A 137 5.56 -4.52 -1.83
CA LEU A 137 4.47 -3.86 -2.52
C LEU A 137 4.13 -2.54 -1.82
N GLU A 138 4.00 -1.46 -2.58
CA GLU A 138 3.66 -0.13 -2.07
C GLU A 138 2.40 0.40 -2.75
N PHE A 139 1.47 0.85 -1.91
CA PHE A 139 0.14 1.27 -2.31
C PHE A 139 -0.07 2.73 -1.96
N GLN A 140 -0.56 3.50 -2.94
CA GLN A 140 -1.11 4.83 -2.71
C GLN A 140 -2.57 4.70 -2.28
N THR A 141 -3.02 5.58 -1.39
CA THR A 141 -4.42 5.62 -0.97
C THR A 141 -5.12 6.82 -1.59
N LYS A 142 -6.46 6.87 -1.46
CA LYS A 142 -7.23 8.06 -1.85
C LYS A 142 -6.88 9.29 -1.02
N CYS A 143 -6.30 9.10 0.16
CA CYS A 143 -5.87 10.19 1.00
C CYS A 143 -4.47 10.63 0.56
N GLU A 144 -4.39 11.83 -0.04
CA GLU A 144 -3.15 12.38 -0.56
C GLU A 144 -2.03 12.33 0.49
N GLY A 145 -0.84 11.89 0.09
CA GLY A 145 0.33 11.77 0.95
C GLY A 145 0.30 10.59 1.92
N ILE A 146 -0.80 9.82 2.01
CA ILE A 146 -0.82 8.55 2.75
C ILE A 146 -0.57 7.40 1.78
N ARG A 147 0.48 6.64 2.08
CA ARG A 147 0.82 5.37 1.42
C ARG A 147 1.11 4.30 2.46
N PHE A 148 0.96 3.04 2.07
CA PHE A 148 1.37 1.92 2.91
C PHE A 148 2.18 0.90 2.12
N ARG A 149 2.92 0.09 2.86
CA ARG A 149 3.82 -0.94 2.33
C ARG A 149 3.53 -2.29 2.96
N PHE A 150 3.55 -3.31 2.12
CA PHE A 150 3.69 -4.71 2.50
C PHE A 150 5.07 -5.19 2.07
N ASP A 151 5.79 -5.86 2.96
CA ASP A 151 7.07 -6.51 2.65
C ASP A 151 7.10 -7.92 3.23
N HIS A 152 8.07 -8.71 2.77
CA HIS A 152 8.16 -10.14 3.04
C HIS A 152 6.91 -10.92 2.63
N ILE A 153 6.31 -10.54 1.49
CA ILE A 153 5.29 -11.33 0.83
C ILE A 153 5.96 -12.47 0.08
N ARG A 154 5.52 -13.71 0.32
CA ARG A 154 6.08 -14.92 -0.29
C ARG A 154 5.35 -15.33 -1.56
N GLU A 155 4.03 -15.27 -1.55
CA GLU A 155 3.18 -15.68 -2.66
C GLU A 155 2.07 -14.64 -2.90
N PRO A 156 2.34 -13.58 -3.69
CA PRO A 156 1.30 -12.66 -4.14
C PRO A 156 0.32 -13.34 -5.09
N ILE A 157 -0.87 -12.76 -5.25
CA ILE A 157 -1.80 -13.19 -6.31
C ILE A 157 -1.15 -13.07 -7.69
N LYS A 158 -1.59 -13.92 -8.63
CA LYS A 158 -1.02 -14.00 -9.97
C LYS A 158 -0.94 -12.65 -10.69
N ALA A 159 -1.98 -11.83 -10.58
CA ALA A 159 -2.03 -10.53 -11.25
C ALA A 159 -0.90 -9.59 -10.79
N ILE A 160 -0.50 -9.65 -9.51
CA ILE A 160 0.62 -8.88 -8.98
C ILE A 160 1.95 -9.45 -9.49
N VAL A 161 2.10 -10.78 -9.49
CA VAL A 161 3.30 -11.45 -10.01
C VAL A 161 3.55 -11.09 -11.48
N GLU A 162 2.49 -11.00 -12.30
CA GLU A 162 2.54 -10.62 -13.72
C GLU A 162 3.05 -9.18 -13.96
N LEU A 163 3.12 -8.32 -12.92
CA LEU A 163 3.69 -6.97 -13.04
C LEU A 163 5.23 -6.95 -12.99
N PHE A 164 5.86 -8.06 -12.59
CA PHE A 164 7.31 -8.15 -12.45
C PHE A 164 7.95 -8.87 -13.63
N GLY A 165 9.21 -8.51 -13.91
CA GLY A 165 10.04 -9.26 -14.84
C GLY A 165 10.34 -10.67 -14.31
N PRO A 166 10.76 -11.59 -15.20
CA PRO A 166 11.02 -12.99 -14.83
C PRO A 166 12.19 -13.15 -13.85
N GLU A 167 13.16 -12.22 -13.89
CA GLU A 167 14.35 -12.27 -13.05
C GLU A 167 14.14 -11.41 -11.79
N PRO A 168 14.34 -11.97 -10.58
CA PRO A 168 14.34 -11.19 -9.36
C PRO A 168 15.56 -10.27 -9.27
N LYS A 169 15.42 -9.19 -8.53
CA LYS A 169 16.50 -8.25 -8.26
C LYS A 169 17.44 -8.76 -7.15
N ASP A 170 18.66 -8.22 -7.16
CA ASP A 170 19.65 -8.42 -6.12
C ASP A 170 19.38 -7.58 -4.85
N ASP A 171 18.49 -6.58 -4.93
CA ASP A 171 18.11 -5.73 -3.82
C ASP A 171 16.60 -5.45 -3.76
N SER A 172 16.15 -4.92 -2.64
CA SER A 172 14.72 -4.68 -2.37
C SER A 172 14.19 -3.35 -2.91
N ARG A 173 15.00 -2.55 -3.65
CA ARG A 173 14.57 -1.22 -4.14
C ARG A 173 13.40 -1.35 -5.11
N GLY A 174 12.34 -0.61 -4.81
CA GLY A 174 11.12 -0.56 -5.61
C GLY A 174 11.36 -0.03 -7.03
N ILE A 175 10.60 -0.58 -7.98
CA ILE A 175 10.36 -0.01 -9.31
C ILE A 175 8.89 0.31 -9.46
N SER A 176 8.57 1.24 -10.35
CA SER A 176 7.18 1.46 -10.73
C SER A 176 6.60 0.19 -11.35
N ILE A 177 5.47 -0.25 -10.80
CA ILE A 177 4.67 -1.38 -11.26
C ILE A 177 3.20 -0.96 -11.22
N GLY A 178 2.39 -1.38 -12.18
CA GLY A 178 0.99 -0.94 -12.29
C GLY A 178 0.81 0.34 -13.13
N PRO A 179 -0.25 1.14 -12.90
CA PRO A 179 -1.13 1.15 -11.73
C PRO A 179 -2.15 0.00 -11.69
N MET A 180 -2.39 -0.56 -10.50
CA MET A 180 -3.41 -1.59 -10.25
C MET A 180 -4.18 -1.24 -8.98
N ALA A 181 -5.48 -1.01 -9.12
CA ALA A 181 -6.34 -0.64 -8.00
C ALA A 181 -6.94 -1.88 -7.33
N PHE A 182 -7.06 -1.79 -6.01
CA PHE A 182 -7.67 -2.78 -5.15
C PHE A 182 -8.65 -2.09 -4.21
N LYS A 183 -9.68 -2.84 -3.83
CA LYS A 183 -10.63 -2.48 -2.79
C LYS A 183 -10.21 -3.03 -1.45
N GLU A 184 -10.70 -2.39 -0.38
CA GLU A 184 -10.63 -2.95 0.96
C GLU A 184 -11.06 -4.43 0.96
N GLY A 185 -10.31 -5.26 1.68
CA GLY A 185 -10.55 -6.70 1.84
C GLY A 185 -10.06 -7.56 0.69
N ASP A 186 -9.64 -6.97 -0.44
CA ASP A 186 -9.12 -7.74 -1.57
C ASP A 186 -7.87 -8.54 -1.19
N LEU A 187 -7.79 -9.76 -1.73
CA LEU A 187 -6.66 -10.64 -1.55
C LEU A 187 -5.44 -10.14 -2.32
N ILE A 188 -4.31 -10.02 -1.61
CA ILE A 188 -3.01 -9.58 -2.15
C ILE A 188 -2.02 -10.73 -2.20
N ALA A 189 -2.01 -11.59 -1.18
CA ALA A 189 -1.10 -12.73 -1.08
C ALA A 189 -1.70 -13.86 -0.25
N THR A 190 -1.18 -15.07 -0.43
CA THR A 190 -1.56 -16.28 0.32
C THR A 190 -0.47 -16.78 1.25
N GLN A 191 0.76 -16.29 1.09
CA GLN A 191 1.88 -16.66 1.95
C GLN A 191 2.82 -15.49 2.23
N ILE A 192 3.47 -15.54 3.39
CA ILE A 192 4.40 -14.52 3.90
C ILE A 192 5.70 -15.16 4.43
N GLY A 193 6.71 -14.34 4.66
CA GLY A 193 7.97 -14.72 5.29
C GLY A 193 8.78 -15.73 4.46
N PHE A 194 9.59 -16.54 5.15
CA PHE A 194 10.45 -17.55 4.54
C PHE A 194 9.93 -18.95 4.87
N LEU A 195 9.79 -19.80 3.85
CA LEU A 195 9.19 -21.13 4.00
C LEU A 195 10.20 -22.18 4.46
N VAL A 196 11.45 -22.07 3.99
CA VAL A 196 12.53 -23.05 4.23
C VAL A 196 12.83 -23.25 5.72
N ASP A 197 12.77 -22.18 6.51
CA ASP A 197 12.99 -22.19 7.96
C ASP A 197 11.69 -21.95 8.74
N GLY A 198 10.56 -21.76 8.05
CA GLY A 198 9.26 -21.45 8.64
C GLY A 198 9.22 -20.10 9.35
N ASN A 199 10.14 -19.17 9.04
CA ASN A 199 10.16 -17.85 9.63
C ASN A 199 8.98 -17.01 9.14
N ALA A 200 7.87 -17.06 9.88
CA ALA A 200 6.62 -16.40 9.57
C ALA A 200 6.57 -14.99 10.17
N PHE A 201 6.73 -13.99 9.30
CA PHE A 201 6.53 -12.59 9.65
C PHE A 201 6.08 -11.80 8.42
N PHE A 202 5.47 -10.65 8.67
CA PHE A 202 4.94 -9.75 7.68
C PHE A 202 5.28 -8.32 8.06
N ASP A 203 5.91 -7.60 7.14
CA ASP A 203 6.32 -6.23 7.36
C ASP A 203 5.24 -5.27 6.87
N PHE A 204 4.85 -4.36 7.76
CA PHE A 204 3.80 -3.38 7.50
C PHE A 204 4.27 -1.98 7.89
N GLY A 205 4.12 -1.04 6.96
CA GLY A 205 4.46 0.35 7.18
C GLY A 205 3.39 1.28 6.60
N ILE A 206 3.13 2.38 7.31
CA ILE A 206 2.33 3.50 6.83
C ILE A 206 3.24 4.71 6.77
N TYR A 207 3.09 5.52 5.74
CA TYR A 207 3.87 6.73 5.54
C TYR A 207 2.95 7.90 5.25
N ASP A 208 3.21 9.02 5.93
CA ASP A 208 2.49 10.28 5.79
C ASP A 208 3.44 11.39 5.35
N ASP A 209 3.43 11.67 4.05
CA ASP A 209 4.27 12.70 3.44
C ASP A 209 3.89 14.12 3.89
N LEU A 210 2.66 14.30 4.39
CA LEU A 210 2.14 15.59 4.86
C LEU A 210 2.24 15.78 6.38
N LYS A 211 2.74 14.78 7.12
CA LYS A 211 2.98 14.83 8.57
C LYS A 211 1.77 15.28 9.40
N ARG A 212 0.58 14.78 9.07
CA ARG A 212 -0.68 15.00 9.81
C ARG A 212 -0.75 14.15 11.07
N VAL A 213 -0.04 13.02 11.09
CA VAL A 213 0.19 12.20 12.29
C VAL A 213 1.65 12.27 12.73
N SER A 214 1.96 11.71 13.89
CA SER A 214 3.34 11.55 14.34
C SER A 214 4.14 10.68 13.36
N THR A 215 5.25 11.22 12.87
CA THR A 215 6.17 10.52 11.99
C THR A 215 7.58 10.51 12.58
N ALA A 216 8.41 9.59 12.08
CA ALA A 216 9.85 9.57 12.34
C ALA A 216 10.52 10.91 12.00
N GLN A 217 11.59 11.21 12.73
CA GLN A 217 12.44 12.37 12.54
C GLN A 217 13.73 12.01 11.81
N ASP A 218 14.11 10.73 11.80
CA ASP A 218 15.29 10.25 11.05
C ASP A 218 15.16 10.59 9.55
N PRO A 219 16.17 11.27 8.94
CA PRO A 219 16.12 11.66 7.53
C PRO A 219 15.96 10.50 6.54
N GLY A 220 16.34 9.27 6.91
CA GLY A 220 16.21 8.08 6.08
C GLY A 220 14.77 7.60 5.91
N PHE A 221 13.87 7.94 6.83
CA PHE A 221 12.46 7.51 6.80
C PHE A 221 11.52 8.48 7.52
N TYR A 222 11.77 9.78 7.42
CA TYR A 222 11.08 10.85 8.18
C TYR A 222 9.55 10.96 8.01
N ASN A 223 8.98 10.23 7.06
CA ASN A 223 7.54 10.15 6.80
C ASN A 223 6.92 8.85 7.33
N ALA A 224 7.70 7.93 7.89
CA ALA A 224 7.19 6.72 8.53
C ALA A 224 6.30 7.11 9.71
N ALA A 225 5.04 6.67 9.67
CA ALA A 225 4.04 6.97 10.67
C ALA A 225 3.81 5.79 11.60
N CYS A 226 3.24 6.08 12.77
CA CYS A 226 2.81 5.03 13.66
C CYS A 226 1.57 4.31 13.15
N TYR A 227 1.69 3.04 12.75
CA TYR A 227 0.53 2.33 12.20
C TYR A 227 -0.56 2.05 13.24
N TYR A 228 -0.25 2.09 14.55
CA TYR A 228 -1.27 1.92 15.60
C TYR A 228 -2.35 3.00 15.51
N ASP A 229 -1.98 4.22 15.10
CA ASP A 229 -2.85 5.39 15.05
C ASP A 229 -3.83 5.34 13.86
N PHE A 230 -3.69 4.33 13.00
CA PHE A 230 -4.60 4.10 11.86
C PHE A 230 -5.58 2.94 12.11
N PHE A 231 -5.34 2.15 13.16
CA PHE A 231 -6.24 1.08 13.57
C PHE A 231 -7.28 1.60 14.57
N ASN A 232 -8.36 0.84 14.75
CA ASN A 232 -9.31 1.15 15.82
C ASN A 232 -8.64 0.90 17.20
N PRO A 233 -9.17 1.49 18.30
CA PRO A 233 -8.53 1.40 19.61
C PRO A 233 -8.32 -0.03 20.15
N GLU A 234 -9.21 -0.97 19.79
CA GLU A 234 -9.10 -2.37 20.22
C GLU A 234 -7.88 -3.04 19.58
N ILE A 235 -7.74 -2.91 18.25
CA ILE A 235 -6.59 -3.45 17.52
C ILE A 235 -5.31 -2.72 17.91
N ALA A 236 -5.35 -1.40 18.07
CA ALA A 236 -4.19 -0.63 18.52
C ALA A 236 -3.69 -1.12 19.89
N SER A 237 -4.59 -1.31 20.86
CA SER A 237 -4.24 -1.87 22.18
C SER A 237 -3.68 -3.28 22.06
N TYR A 238 -4.33 -4.14 21.28
CA TYR A 238 -3.90 -5.52 21.03
C TYR A 238 -2.45 -5.59 20.52
N LEU A 239 -2.09 -4.72 19.58
CA LEU A 239 -0.75 -4.69 19.00
C LEU A 239 0.29 -4.13 19.99
N ARG A 240 -0.06 -3.06 20.71
CA ARG A 240 0.82 -2.43 21.71
C ARG A 240 1.20 -3.39 22.84
N GLU A 241 0.25 -4.20 23.31
CA GLU A 241 0.52 -5.24 24.32
C GLU A 241 1.47 -6.35 23.86
N ARG A 242 1.74 -6.45 22.55
CA ARG A 242 2.63 -7.45 21.94
C ARG A 242 3.94 -6.87 21.45
N VAL A 243 4.21 -5.60 21.74
CA VAL A 243 5.52 -5.02 21.49
C VAL A 243 6.52 -5.73 22.40
N GLN A 244 7.49 -6.43 21.81
CA GLN A 244 8.59 -7.05 22.55
C GLN A 244 9.92 -6.36 22.29
N ARG A 245 9.98 -5.50 21.26
CA ARG A 245 11.18 -4.77 20.88
C ARG A 245 10.93 -3.27 21.03
N GLU A 246 11.51 -2.68 22.08
CA GLU A 246 11.42 -1.25 22.41
C GLU A 246 12.76 -0.52 22.25
N ASP A 247 13.82 -1.23 21.85
CA ASP A 247 15.13 -0.64 21.60
C ASP A 247 15.19 0.09 20.25
N ASN A 248 16.11 1.07 20.18
CA ASN A 248 16.42 1.84 18.98
C ASN A 248 15.23 2.55 18.32
N LEU A 249 14.21 2.92 19.09
CA LEU A 249 13.07 3.65 18.55
C LEU A 249 13.39 5.13 18.38
N ASP A 250 12.98 5.69 17.24
CA ASP A 250 12.92 7.14 17.06
C ASP A 250 11.91 7.73 18.06
N PRO A 251 12.34 8.63 18.96
CA PRO A 251 11.50 9.13 20.04
C PRO A 251 10.20 9.78 19.55
N GLY A 252 9.07 9.31 20.07
CA GLY A 252 7.76 9.92 19.84
C GLY A 252 7.05 9.51 18.55
N VAL A 253 7.61 8.57 17.77
CA VAL A 253 6.92 8.02 16.59
C VAL A 253 5.79 7.11 17.03
N CYS A 254 6.11 6.05 17.77
CA CYS A 254 5.14 5.10 18.31
C CYS A 254 5.32 4.97 19.83
N PRO A 255 4.76 5.91 20.62
CA PRO A 255 4.83 5.86 22.08
C PRO A 255 3.99 4.73 22.66
#